data_AF-A0A0P6XKJ3-F1
#
_entry.id   AF-A0A0P6XKJ3-F1
#
_cell.length_a   1.000
_cell.length_b   1.000
_cell.length_c   1.000
_cell.angle_alpha   90.00
_cell.angle_beta   90.00
_cell.angle_gamma   90.00
#
_symmetry.space_group_name_H-M   'P 1'
#
loop_
_entity.id
_entity.type
_entity.pdbx_description
1 polymer ?
#
loop_
_entity_poly.entity_id
_entity_poly.type
_entity_poly.pdbx_seq_one_letter_code
_entity_poly.pdbx_strand_id
1 'polypeptide(L)'
;MKEIFGTVVGESKRRLLIGCLTLLVGVPTMGCCLLVLFTVVLPGLDSSAAGGGSSSMPIWLLVIGLLLLAGLIGVPVAIAVMTILRRARTMDAIFNPLGFTGKAYMLYGRHYQGNHQDRSVDIYIYRGPTVEVRLQSSAQTRVLINPKESISTSAADAFGKSPLTTTDSGLESFAIYPEEETWTLNFLNDPGVVGSIQTLMRAGAEWAVIRRLEIQPGEVMLYLHRSHKIASSLIDPSALQIWLDSLTNLAHAAENQPAPQKVLQPQVDGTRQSRQRMSKALPYVIAFLVIGMPLFFIGIGLVAYLLVSLN
;
A
#
# COMPACT_ATOMS: atom_id res chain seq x y z
N MET A 1 -18.78 5.48 -15.62
CA MET A 1 -19.28 5.74 -14.23
C MET A 1 -19.98 4.52 -13.58
N LYS A 2 -20.92 3.83 -14.25
CA LYS A 2 -21.60 2.62 -13.72
C LYS A 2 -20.65 1.47 -13.34
N GLU A 3 -19.60 1.21 -14.13
CA GLU A 3 -18.64 0.12 -13.83
C GLU A 3 -17.72 0.42 -12.63
N ILE A 4 -17.44 1.69 -12.39
CA ILE A 4 -16.65 2.14 -11.22
C ILE A 4 -17.45 1.88 -9.94
N PHE A 5 -18.77 2.11 -9.95
CA PHE A 5 -19.63 1.79 -8.81
C PHE A 5 -19.77 0.29 -8.57
N GLY A 6 -19.89 -0.52 -9.63
CA GLY A 6 -20.02 -1.98 -9.51
C GLY A 6 -18.81 -2.64 -8.83
N THR A 7 -17.60 -2.20 -9.17
CA THR A 7 -16.34 -2.70 -8.58
C THR A 7 -16.16 -2.25 -7.13
N VAL A 8 -16.51 -1.00 -6.80
CA VAL A 8 -16.47 -0.45 -5.43
C VAL A 8 -17.45 -1.17 -4.49
N VAL A 9 -18.63 -1.56 -4.99
CA VAL A 9 -19.62 -2.33 -4.22
C VAL A 9 -19.14 -3.75 -3.93
N GLY A 10 -18.42 -4.39 -4.87
CA GLY A 10 -17.84 -5.72 -4.69
C GLY A 10 -16.74 -5.76 -3.62
N GLU A 11 -15.80 -4.79 -3.65
CA GLU A 11 -14.75 -4.69 -2.63
C GLU A 11 -15.31 -4.37 -1.24
N SER A 12 -16.30 -3.49 -1.16
CA SER A 12 -16.95 -3.11 0.11
C SER A 12 -17.69 -4.28 0.73
N LYS A 13 -18.44 -5.06 -0.07
CA LYS A 13 -19.15 -6.26 0.40
C LYS A 13 -18.21 -7.33 0.95
N ARG A 14 -17.05 -7.56 0.33
CA ARG A 14 -16.08 -8.55 0.81
C ARG A 14 -15.30 -8.08 2.04
N ARG A 15 -14.92 -6.81 2.12
CA ARG A 15 -14.32 -6.26 3.35
C ARG A 15 -15.30 -6.35 4.51
N LEU A 16 -16.59 -6.08 4.23
CA LEU A 16 -17.66 -6.25 5.20
C LEU A 16 -17.85 -7.73 5.56
N LEU A 17 -17.80 -8.66 4.59
CA LEU A 17 -17.92 -10.09 4.86
C LEU A 17 -16.74 -10.65 5.66
N ILE A 18 -15.51 -10.28 5.32
CA ILE A 18 -14.32 -10.64 6.11
C ILE A 18 -14.45 -10.02 7.50
N GLY A 19 -14.84 -8.75 7.61
CA GLY A 19 -15.09 -8.10 8.90
C GLY A 19 -16.14 -8.83 9.73
N CYS A 20 -17.28 -9.17 9.13
CA CYS A 20 -18.35 -9.94 9.77
C CYS A 20 -17.88 -11.34 10.17
N LEU A 21 -17.12 -12.05 9.34
CA LEU A 21 -16.57 -13.37 9.66
C LEU A 21 -15.57 -13.27 10.82
N THR A 22 -14.68 -12.28 10.79
CA THR A 22 -13.69 -12.05 11.84
C THR A 22 -14.38 -11.68 13.16
N LEU A 23 -15.47 -10.90 13.10
CA LEU A 23 -16.27 -10.54 14.26
C LEU A 23 -17.06 -11.76 14.77
N LEU A 24 -17.71 -12.51 13.88
CA LEU A 24 -18.55 -13.66 14.20
C LEU A 24 -17.77 -14.87 14.74
N VAL A 25 -16.52 -15.05 14.32
CA VAL A 25 -15.67 -16.14 14.83
C VAL A 25 -14.71 -15.63 15.90
N GLY A 26 -14.07 -14.49 15.67
CA GLY A 26 -13.03 -13.96 16.55
C GLY A 26 -13.59 -13.48 17.90
N VAL A 27 -14.72 -12.77 17.91
CA VAL A 27 -15.30 -12.28 19.18
C VAL A 27 -15.78 -13.42 20.06
N PRO A 28 -16.55 -14.42 19.57
CA PRO A 28 -16.94 -15.56 20.40
C PRO A 28 -15.73 -16.38 20.86
N THR A 29 -14.75 -16.62 20.00
CA THR A 29 -13.54 -17.36 20.38
C THR A 29 -12.77 -16.65 21.49
N MET A 30 -12.58 -15.32 21.36
CA MET A 30 -11.95 -14.51 22.40
C MET A 30 -12.77 -14.50 23.69
N GLY A 31 -14.09 -14.37 23.58
CA GLY A 31 -15.02 -14.45 24.71
C GLY A 31 -14.94 -15.79 25.44
N CYS A 32 -14.92 -16.92 24.72
CA CYS A 32 -14.76 -18.25 25.31
C CYS A 32 -13.41 -18.41 26.01
N CYS A 33 -12.31 -17.95 25.40
CA CYS A 33 -10.98 -18.01 26.03
C CYS A 33 -10.93 -17.19 27.33
N LEU A 34 -11.49 -15.98 27.33
CA LEU A 34 -11.57 -15.14 28.51
C LEU A 34 -12.48 -15.75 29.58
N LEU A 35 -13.65 -16.28 29.19
CA LEU A 35 -14.57 -16.96 30.12
C LEU A 35 -13.88 -18.13 30.81
N VAL A 36 -13.24 -19.04 30.06
CA VAL A 36 -12.51 -20.19 30.65
C VAL A 36 -11.40 -19.70 31.59
N LEU A 37 -10.68 -18.64 31.21
CA LEU A 37 -9.62 -18.07 32.04
C LEU A 37 -10.16 -17.51 33.37
N PHE A 38 -11.29 -16.79 33.35
CA PHE A 38 -11.86 -16.16 34.54
C PHE A 38 -12.76 -17.06 35.39
N THR A 39 -13.44 -18.06 34.81
CA THR A 39 -14.39 -18.90 35.56
C THR A 39 -13.80 -20.25 35.98
N VAL A 40 -12.76 -20.72 35.29
CA VAL A 40 -12.16 -22.04 35.58
C VAL A 40 -10.71 -21.89 36.04
N VAL A 41 -9.87 -21.19 35.27
CA VAL A 41 -8.43 -21.15 35.55
C VAL A 41 -8.13 -20.33 36.81
N LEU A 42 -8.61 -19.09 36.90
CA LEU A 42 -8.35 -18.23 38.06
C LEU A 42 -8.93 -18.77 39.38
N PRO A 43 -10.21 -19.17 39.47
CA PRO A 43 -10.76 -19.76 40.70
C PRO A 43 -10.08 -21.06 41.10
N GLY A 44 -9.68 -21.89 40.14
CA GLY A 44 -8.95 -23.12 40.40
C GLY A 44 -7.55 -22.87 40.96
N LEU A 45 -6.86 -21.81 40.50
CA LEU A 45 -5.57 -21.38 41.03
C LEU A 45 -5.70 -20.84 42.46
N ASP A 46 -6.72 -20.01 42.74
CA ASP A 46 -6.96 -19.46 44.07
C ASP A 46 -7.30 -20.55 45.09
N SER A 47 -8.20 -21.47 44.72
CA SER A 47 -8.59 -22.60 45.58
C SER A 47 -7.40 -23.50 45.90
N SER A 48 -6.47 -23.67 44.93
CA SER A 48 -5.25 -24.43 45.11
C SER A 48 -4.23 -23.70 45.99
N ALA A 49 -4.15 -22.37 45.90
CA ALA A 49 -3.27 -21.54 46.72
C ALA A 49 -3.72 -21.48 48.20
N ALA A 50 -5.03 -21.44 48.45
CA ALA A 50 -5.60 -21.41 49.80
C ALA A 50 -5.56 -22.77 50.52
N GLY A 51 -5.51 -23.88 49.78
CA GLY A 51 -5.70 -25.24 50.32
C GLY A 51 -4.51 -25.90 51.01
N GLY A 52 -3.30 -25.32 51.01
CA GLY A 52 -2.11 -25.81 51.74
C GLY A 52 -1.58 -27.22 51.38
N GLY A 53 -2.28 -27.99 50.55
CA GLY A 53 -1.97 -29.38 50.20
C GLY A 53 -1.17 -29.52 48.90
N SER A 54 -0.15 -30.38 48.92
CA SER A 54 0.80 -30.68 47.85
C SER A 54 0.16 -31.40 46.63
N SER A 55 -0.79 -30.76 45.97
CA SER A 55 -1.44 -31.32 44.78
C SER A 55 -0.74 -30.83 43.51
N SER A 56 -0.56 -31.73 42.55
CA SER A 56 0.00 -31.50 41.21
C SER A 56 -0.97 -30.77 40.25
N MET A 57 -2.14 -30.35 40.75
CA MET A 57 -3.16 -29.62 40.00
C MET A 57 -2.85 -28.15 39.61
N PRO A 58 -2.12 -27.32 40.38
CA PRO A 58 -1.97 -25.90 40.06
C PRO A 58 -1.07 -25.67 38.83
N ILE A 59 -0.14 -26.59 38.56
CA ILE A 59 0.78 -26.47 37.42
C ILE A 59 0.02 -26.65 36.10
N TRP A 60 -0.89 -27.62 36.00
CA TRP A 60 -1.65 -27.87 34.77
C TRP A 60 -2.60 -26.71 34.42
N LEU A 61 -3.25 -26.10 35.41
CA LEU A 61 -4.09 -24.92 35.19
C LEU A 61 -3.28 -23.71 34.70
N LEU A 62 -2.08 -23.51 35.26
CA LEU A 62 -1.15 -22.47 34.81
C LEU A 62 -0.71 -22.72 33.36
N VAL A 63 -0.37 -23.96 33.00
CA VAL A 63 -0.02 -24.35 31.63
C VAL A 63 -1.20 -24.10 30.67
N ILE A 64 -2.43 -24.47 31.04
CA ILE A 64 -3.63 -24.22 30.23
C ILE A 64 -3.86 -22.71 30.05
N GLY A 65 -3.76 -21.93 31.12
CA GLY A 65 -3.89 -20.47 31.05
C GLY A 65 -2.85 -19.82 30.14
N LEU A 66 -1.58 -20.23 30.24
CA LEU A 66 -0.51 -19.77 29.35
C LEU A 66 -0.77 -20.16 27.89
N LEU A 67 -1.22 -21.38 27.63
CA LEU A 67 -1.55 -21.84 26.27
C LEU A 67 -2.72 -21.06 25.67
N LEU A 68 -3.75 -20.73 26.47
CA LEU A 68 -4.86 -19.90 26.02
C LEU A 68 -4.40 -18.48 25.67
N LEU A 69 -3.55 -17.87 26.50
CA LEU A 69 -2.98 -16.55 26.22
C LEU A 69 -2.07 -16.56 24.99
N ALA A 70 -1.18 -17.55 24.90
CA ALA A 70 -0.29 -17.74 23.76
C ALA A 70 -1.07 -18.01 22.47
N GLY A 71 -2.15 -18.79 22.53
CA GLY A 71 -3.05 -19.03 21.40
C GLY A 71 -3.77 -17.77 20.95
N LEU A 72 -4.34 -17.01 21.90
CA LEU A 72 -5.14 -15.81 21.64
C LEU A 72 -4.34 -14.71 20.93
N ILE A 73 -3.08 -14.50 21.34
CA ILE A 73 -2.22 -13.45 20.76
C ILE A 73 -1.34 -14.03 19.65
N GLY A 74 -0.71 -15.18 19.90
CA GLY A 74 0.29 -15.77 19.02
C GLY A 74 -0.28 -16.24 17.69
N VAL A 75 -1.46 -16.88 17.67
CA VAL A 75 -2.04 -17.41 16.42
C VAL A 75 -2.40 -16.27 15.44
N PRO A 76 -3.14 -15.21 15.83
CA PRO A 76 -3.43 -14.10 14.92
C PRO A 76 -2.16 -13.38 14.44
N VAL A 77 -1.20 -13.15 15.33
CA VAL A 77 0.09 -12.52 14.98
C VAL A 77 0.85 -13.39 13.98
N ALA A 78 0.96 -14.70 14.23
CA ALA A 78 1.63 -15.62 13.32
C ALA A 78 0.99 -15.65 11.94
N ILE A 79 -0.36 -15.70 11.87
CA ILE A 79 -1.10 -15.65 10.60
C ILE A 79 -0.83 -14.31 9.88
N ALA A 80 -0.88 -13.19 10.59
CA ALA A 80 -0.60 -11.87 10.01
C ALA A 80 0.83 -11.78 9.47
N VAL A 81 1.83 -12.22 10.22
CA VAL A 81 3.24 -12.25 9.78
C VAL A 81 3.41 -13.17 8.57
N MET A 82 2.85 -14.38 8.61
CA MET A 82 2.95 -15.33 7.50
C MET A 82 2.31 -14.79 6.22
N THR A 83 1.15 -14.15 6.30
CA THR A 83 0.48 -13.56 5.12
C THR A 83 1.27 -12.40 4.53
N ILE A 84 1.85 -11.53 5.36
CA ILE A 84 2.75 -10.45 4.92
C ILE A 84 4.00 -11.03 4.25
N LEU A 85 4.65 -12.03 4.87
CA LEU A 85 5.85 -12.67 4.33
C LEU A 85 5.61 -13.48 3.06
N ARG A 86 4.44 -14.12 2.91
CA ARG A 86 4.08 -14.79 1.66
C ARG A 86 3.90 -13.78 0.54
N ARG A 87 3.11 -12.73 0.77
CA ARG A 87 2.88 -11.66 -0.22
C ARG A 87 4.19 -10.98 -0.63
N ALA A 88 5.03 -10.70 0.35
CA ALA A 88 6.39 -10.22 0.18
C ALA A 88 7.21 -11.06 -0.79
N ARG A 89 7.33 -12.37 -0.53
CA ARG A 89 8.09 -13.29 -1.39
C ARG A 89 7.54 -13.36 -2.81
N THR A 90 6.22 -13.35 -2.97
CA THR A 90 5.58 -13.34 -4.29
C THR A 90 5.93 -12.08 -5.07
N MET A 91 5.97 -10.92 -4.43
CA MET A 91 6.40 -9.68 -5.08
C MET A 91 7.91 -9.69 -5.35
N ASP A 92 8.73 -10.12 -4.39
CA ASP A 92 10.18 -10.22 -4.57
C ASP A 92 10.56 -11.16 -5.72
N ALA A 93 9.79 -12.21 -5.98
CA ALA A 93 9.98 -13.08 -7.13
C ALA A 93 9.79 -12.37 -8.49
N ILE A 94 9.05 -11.25 -8.54
CA ILE A 94 8.85 -10.42 -9.74
C ILE A 94 9.99 -9.41 -9.89
N PHE A 95 10.40 -8.77 -8.80
CA PHE A 95 11.31 -7.62 -8.83
C PHE A 95 12.80 -8.00 -8.66
N ASN A 96 13.12 -9.00 -7.84
CA ASN A 96 14.51 -9.38 -7.58
C ASN A 96 15.25 -9.87 -8.84
N PRO A 97 14.64 -10.66 -9.76
CA PRO A 97 15.31 -11.06 -10.99
C PRO A 97 15.66 -9.88 -11.91
N LEU A 98 14.98 -8.75 -11.74
CA LEU A 98 15.21 -7.51 -12.48
C LEU A 98 16.24 -6.60 -11.78
N GLY A 99 16.91 -7.07 -10.74
CA GLY A 99 17.95 -6.31 -10.01
C GLY A 99 17.41 -5.33 -8.97
N PHE A 100 16.12 -5.40 -8.63
CA PHE A 100 15.52 -4.55 -7.61
C PHE A 100 15.58 -5.20 -6.22
N THR A 101 15.79 -4.39 -5.20
CA THR A 101 15.79 -4.82 -3.80
C THR A 101 14.55 -4.32 -3.07
N GLY A 102 13.74 -5.25 -2.59
CA GLY A 102 12.49 -4.97 -1.88
C GLY A 102 12.69 -4.69 -0.38
N LYS A 103 12.03 -3.64 0.12
CA LYS A 103 11.92 -3.31 1.54
C LYS A 103 10.46 -3.11 1.92
N ALA A 104 10.13 -3.33 3.19
CA ALA A 104 8.81 -3.03 3.71
C ALA A 104 8.54 -1.52 3.61
N TYR A 105 7.37 -1.15 3.10
CA TYR A 105 6.94 0.24 3.00
C TYR A 105 5.55 0.40 3.60
N MET A 106 5.42 1.25 4.63
CA MET A 106 4.24 1.23 5.50
C MET A 106 4.00 -0.18 6.06
N LEU A 107 2.75 -0.49 6.41
CA LEU A 107 2.40 -1.78 7.02
C LEU A 107 2.20 -2.92 6.02
N TYR A 108 1.65 -2.60 4.84
CA TYR A 108 1.25 -3.59 3.84
C TYR A 108 1.78 -3.27 2.44
N GLY A 109 2.63 -2.25 2.31
CA GLY A 109 3.24 -1.88 1.05
C GLY A 109 4.65 -2.45 0.92
N ARG A 110 5.20 -2.27 -0.28
CA ARG A 110 6.56 -2.65 -0.66
C ARG A 110 7.20 -1.49 -1.39
N HIS A 111 8.46 -1.23 -1.10
CA HIS A 111 9.29 -0.29 -1.85
C HIS A 111 10.44 -1.09 -2.46
N TYR A 112 10.58 -1.02 -3.76
CA TYR A 112 11.67 -1.63 -4.51
C TYR A 112 12.60 -0.53 -5.00
N GLN A 113 13.90 -0.73 -4.77
CA GLN A 113 14.94 0.19 -5.22
C GLN A 113 15.94 -0.58 -6.08
N GLY A 114 16.29 -0.01 -7.22
CA GLY A 114 17.24 -0.61 -8.16
C GLY A 114 17.70 0.39 -9.21
N ASN A 115 18.43 -0.09 -10.20
CA ASN A 115 18.85 0.71 -11.34
C ASN A 115 18.34 0.06 -12.63
N HIS A 116 17.96 0.89 -13.61
CA HIS A 116 17.63 0.45 -14.97
C HIS A 116 18.34 1.38 -15.95
N GLN A 117 19.17 0.83 -16.84
CA GLN A 117 19.96 1.60 -17.81
C GLN A 117 20.69 2.81 -17.16
N ASP A 118 21.44 2.55 -16.07
CA ASP A 118 22.21 3.54 -15.29
C ASP A 118 21.39 4.63 -14.58
N ARG A 119 20.08 4.47 -14.47
CA ARG A 119 19.20 5.39 -13.74
C ARG A 119 18.65 4.74 -12.48
N SER A 120 18.64 5.49 -11.39
CA SER A 120 17.98 5.05 -10.15
C SER A 120 16.47 4.96 -10.38
N VAL A 121 15.88 3.85 -9.93
CA VAL A 121 14.44 3.58 -10.01
C VAL A 121 13.92 3.22 -8.63
N ASP A 122 12.84 3.89 -8.23
CA ASP A 122 12.06 3.58 -7.04
C ASP A 122 10.65 3.12 -7.45
N ILE A 123 10.21 1.97 -6.94
CA ILE A 123 8.87 1.44 -7.19
C ILE A 123 8.14 1.27 -5.87
N TYR A 124 7.05 2.00 -5.68
CA TYR A 124 6.21 1.92 -4.49
C TYR A 124 4.93 1.16 -4.82
N ILE A 125 4.67 0.12 -4.04
CA ILE A 125 3.43 -0.63 -4.08
C ILE A 125 2.71 -0.40 -2.75
N TYR A 126 1.52 0.20 -2.82
CA TYR A 126 0.77 0.60 -1.64
C TYR A 126 -0.23 -0.48 -1.19
N ARG A 127 -0.97 -0.19 -0.12
CA ARG A 127 -2.13 -1.01 0.27
C ARG A 127 -3.25 -0.80 -0.76
N GLY A 128 -3.73 -1.92 -1.31
CA GLY A 128 -4.61 -1.91 -2.46
C GLY A 128 -3.81 -1.97 -3.76
N PRO A 129 -4.49 -2.03 -4.91
CA PRO A 129 -3.81 -2.10 -6.19
C PRO A 129 -3.36 -0.70 -6.61
N THR A 130 -2.23 -0.27 -6.06
CA THR A 130 -1.63 1.02 -6.39
C THR A 130 -0.13 0.84 -6.52
N VAL A 131 0.38 1.27 -7.66
CA VAL A 131 1.78 1.17 -8.05
C VAL A 131 2.23 2.55 -8.51
N GLU A 132 3.38 2.96 -8.04
CA GLU A 132 4.05 4.18 -8.43
C GLU A 132 5.48 3.80 -8.84
N VAL A 133 5.83 4.01 -10.10
CA VAL A 133 7.17 3.77 -10.64
C VAL A 133 7.80 5.14 -10.86
N ARG A 134 8.97 5.38 -10.27
CA ARG A 134 9.70 6.64 -10.38
C ARG A 134 11.07 6.34 -10.94
N LEU A 135 11.41 7.00 -12.04
CA LEU A 135 12.70 6.93 -12.69
C LEU A 135 13.41 8.27 -12.52
N GLN A 136 14.68 8.25 -12.13
CA GLN A 136 15.51 9.45 -12.06
C GLN A 136 15.66 10.12 -13.43
N SER A 137 15.50 11.44 -13.47
CA SER A 137 15.72 12.27 -14.65
C SER A 137 16.34 13.62 -14.30
N SER A 138 17.08 14.23 -15.22
CA SER A 138 17.54 15.63 -15.10
C SER A 138 16.59 16.66 -15.69
N ALA A 139 15.36 16.26 -16.08
CA ALA A 139 14.32 17.21 -16.47
C ALA A 139 14.09 18.26 -15.36
N GLN A 140 13.86 19.52 -15.76
CA GLN A 140 13.73 20.68 -14.86
C GLN A 140 12.37 21.38 -14.95
N THR A 141 11.41 20.74 -15.60
CA THR A 141 10.05 21.24 -15.79
C THR A 141 9.03 20.24 -15.26
N ARG A 142 7.74 20.60 -15.35
CA ARG A 142 6.64 19.71 -14.99
C ARG A 142 5.68 19.54 -16.16
N VAL A 143 5.32 18.29 -16.44
CA VAL A 143 4.25 17.94 -17.39
C VAL A 143 3.43 16.82 -16.79
N LEU A 144 2.13 17.04 -16.68
CA LEU A 144 1.18 16.05 -16.17
C LEU A 144 0.31 15.52 -17.30
N ILE A 145 0.26 14.21 -17.47
CA ILE A 145 -0.47 13.53 -18.56
C ILE A 145 -1.45 12.52 -17.95
N ASN A 146 -2.73 12.68 -18.25
CA ASN A 146 -3.79 11.78 -17.77
C ASN A 146 -4.72 11.36 -18.93
N PRO A 147 -5.42 10.22 -18.85
CA PRO A 147 -6.54 9.94 -19.74
C PRO A 147 -7.62 11.02 -19.58
N LYS A 148 -8.19 11.50 -20.69
CA LYS A 148 -9.28 12.51 -20.66
C LYS A 148 -10.48 12.04 -19.84
N GLU A 149 -10.75 10.74 -19.83
CA GLU A 149 -11.83 10.12 -19.04
C GLU A 149 -11.60 10.10 -17.53
N SER A 150 -10.34 10.26 -17.08
CA SER A 150 -9.96 10.08 -15.67
C SER A 150 -10.07 11.36 -14.83
N ILE A 151 -10.07 12.53 -15.48
CA ILE A 151 -10.20 13.84 -14.84
C ILE A 151 -11.50 14.45 -15.34
N SER A 152 -12.38 14.85 -14.43
CA SER A 152 -13.44 15.79 -14.80
C SER A 152 -12.76 17.06 -15.29
N THR A 153 -12.83 17.33 -16.58
CA THR A 153 -12.33 18.56 -17.22
C THR A 153 -12.79 19.81 -16.45
N SER A 154 -13.99 19.76 -15.87
CA SER A 154 -14.55 20.79 -15.00
C SER A 154 -13.70 21.10 -13.74
N ALA A 155 -12.96 20.12 -13.21
CA ALA A 155 -12.06 20.37 -12.08
C ALA A 155 -10.78 21.09 -12.53
N ALA A 156 -10.28 20.83 -13.74
CA ALA A 156 -9.09 21.50 -14.27
C ALA A 156 -9.38 22.95 -14.66
N ASP A 157 -10.56 23.21 -15.25
CA ASP A 157 -11.04 24.55 -15.57
C ASP A 157 -11.19 25.42 -14.31
N ALA A 158 -11.61 24.83 -13.18
CA ALA A 158 -11.70 25.52 -11.90
C ALA A 158 -10.33 25.97 -11.33
N PHE A 159 -9.22 25.36 -11.77
CA PHE A 159 -7.86 25.77 -11.42
C PHE A 159 -7.18 26.61 -12.51
N GLY A 160 -7.91 27.04 -13.54
CA GLY A 160 -7.40 27.90 -14.61
C GLY A 160 -6.30 27.25 -15.46
N LYS A 161 -6.21 25.91 -15.46
CA LYS A 161 -5.27 25.16 -16.30
C LYS A 161 -6.05 24.37 -17.35
N SER A 162 -6.06 24.87 -18.58
CA SER A 162 -6.62 24.14 -19.71
C SER A 162 -5.58 23.13 -20.26
N PRO A 163 -6.03 21.95 -20.72
CA PRO A 163 -5.12 20.99 -21.33
C PRO A 163 -4.54 21.55 -22.63
N LEU A 164 -3.27 21.25 -22.90
CA LEU A 164 -2.59 21.58 -24.14
C LEU A 164 -3.34 20.97 -25.33
N THR A 165 -3.56 21.77 -26.37
CA THR A 165 -4.16 21.28 -27.61
C THR A 165 -3.06 20.68 -28.48
N THR A 166 -3.21 19.41 -28.83
CA THR A 166 -2.26 18.67 -29.68
C THR A 166 -2.93 18.33 -31.01
N THR A 167 -2.16 18.37 -32.09
CA THR A 167 -2.57 17.92 -33.43
C THR A 167 -2.25 16.45 -33.68
N ASP A 168 -1.54 15.80 -32.77
CA ASP A 168 -1.19 14.38 -32.89
C ASP A 168 -2.38 13.49 -32.48
N SER A 169 -2.87 12.71 -33.44
CA SER A 169 -3.99 11.77 -33.24
C SER A 169 -3.68 10.70 -32.19
N GLY A 170 -2.40 10.37 -31.99
CA GLY A 170 -1.94 9.45 -30.96
C GLY A 170 -2.10 9.97 -29.54
N LEU A 171 -2.29 11.28 -29.36
CA LEU A 171 -2.43 11.91 -28.05
C LEU A 171 -3.86 12.39 -27.75
N GLU A 172 -4.80 12.25 -28.69
CA GLU A 172 -6.17 12.73 -28.55
C GLU A 172 -6.91 12.17 -27.32
N SER A 173 -6.55 10.98 -26.85
CA SER A 173 -7.15 10.37 -25.66
C SER A 173 -6.62 10.92 -24.33
N PHE A 174 -5.60 11.78 -24.35
CA PHE A 174 -4.92 12.28 -23.15
C PHE A 174 -5.14 13.78 -22.95
N ALA A 175 -5.25 14.18 -21.69
CA ALA A 175 -5.19 15.55 -21.23
C ALA A 175 -3.78 15.84 -20.72
N ILE A 176 -3.10 16.79 -21.36
CA ILE A 176 -1.71 17.14 -21.09
C ILE A 176 -1.70 18.53 -20.45
N TYR A 177 -1.13 18.64 -19.25
CA TYR A 177 -1.06 19.87 -18.48
C TYR A 177 0.42 20.25 -18.31
N PRO A 178 0.94 21.11 -19.20
CA PRO A 178 2.32 21.58 -19.11
C PRO A 178 2.46 22.67 -18.05
N GLU A 179 3.65 22.79 -17.46
CA GLU A 179 4.08 24.05 -16.84
C GLU A 179 4.59 25.04 -17.90
N GLU A 180 5.22 24.54 -18.98
CA GLU A 180 5.70 25.34 -20.10
C GLU A 180 5.25 24.70 -21.43
N GLU A 181 4.40 25.42 -22.19
CA GLU A 181 3.75 24.90 -23.38
C GLU A 181 4.74 24.62 -24.52
N THR A 182 5.62 25.57 -24.84
CA THR A 182 6.58 25.45 -25.96
C THR A 182 7.53 24.28 -25.75
N TRP A 183 8.07 24.13 -24.54
CA TRP A 183 8.92 22.99 -24.18
C TRP A 183 8.17 21.67 -24.36
N THR A 184 6.93 21.62 -23.89
CA THR A 184 6.11 20.40 -23.95
C THR A 184 5.74 20.04 -25.38
N LEU A 185 5.43 21.01 -26.24
CA LEU A 185 5.18 20.78 -27.65
C LEU A 185 6.42 20.20 -28.34
N ASN A 186 7.61 20.74 -28.08
CA ASN A 186 8.86 20.20 -28.63
C ASN A 186 9.15 18.78 -28.14
N PHE A 187 8.91 18.51 -26.86
CA PHE A 187 9.01 17.17 -26.28
C PHE A 187 8.05 16.18 -26.94
N LEU A 188 6.80 16.58 -27.21
CA LEU A 188 5.79 15.73 -27.84
C LEU A 188 5.98 15.56 -29.35
N ASN A 189 6.79 16.41 -29.99
CA ASN A 189 7.13 16.25 -31.41
C ASN A 189 8.06 15.05 -31.69
N ASP A 190 8.63 14.43 -30.65
CA ASP A 190 9.38 13.19 -30.76
C ASP A 190 8.43 11.97 -30.88
N PRO A 191 8.43 11.22 -31.99
CA PRO A 191 7.57 10.05 -32.15
C PRO A 191 7.81 8.97 -31.08
N GLY A 192 9.04 8.85 -30.57
CA GLY A 192 9.39 7.92 -29.49
C GLY A 192 8.71 8.27 -28.17
N VAL A 193 8.49 9.56 -27.91
CA VAL A 193 7.75 10.05 -26.74
C VAL A 193 6.28 9.66 -26.83
N VAL A 194 5.64 9.91 -27.98
CA VAL A 194 4.22 9.58 -28.18
C VAL A 194 3.97 8.08 -28.01
N GLY A 195 4.82 7.25 -28.62
CA GLY A 195 4.76 5.79 -28.46
C GLY A 195 4.96 5.34 -27.01
N SER A 196 5.89 5.95 -26.28
CA SER A 196 6.15 5.63 -24.87
C SER A 196 4.99 6.04 -23.96
N ILE A 197 4.36 7.20 -24.19
CA ILE A 197 3.15 7.63 -23.47
C ILE A 197 2.01 6.64 -23.70
N GLN A 198 1.74 6.28 -24.95
CA GLN A 198 0.68 5.32 -25.28
C GLN A 198 0.93 3.96 -24.61
N THR A 199 2.18 3.50 -24.64
CA THR A 199 2.59 2.23 -24.04
C THR A 199 2.36 2.25 -22.54
N LEU A 200 2.86 3.26 -21.82
CA LEU A 200 2.71 3.39 -20.37
C LEU A 200 1.23 3.50 -19.93
N MET A 201 0.39 4.09 -20.76
CA MET A 201 -1.03 4.33 -20.45
C MET A 201 -1.94 3.15 -20.83
N ARG A 202 -1.42 2.14 -21.55
CA ARG A 202 -2.17 0.98 -22.03
C ARG A 202 -1.54 -0.34 -21.60
N ALA A 203 -0.32 -0.61 -22.07
CA ALA A 203 0.31 -1.93 -21.98
C ALA A 203 0.57 -2.34 -20.53
N GLY A 204 -0.05 -3.44 -20.09
CA GLY A 204 0.11 -3.99 -18.75
C GLY A 204 -0.52 -3.17 -17.62
N ALA A 205 -1.06 -2.00 -17.95
CA ALA A 205 -1.71 -1.07 -17.03
C ALA A 205 -3.25 -1.17 -17.07
N GLU A 206 -3.81 -2.12 -17.82
CA GLU A 206 -5.26 -2.26 -18.06
C GLU A 206 -6.02 -2.56 -16.77
N TRP A 207 -5.33 -3.19 -15.81
CA TRP A 207 -5.89 -3.43 -14.49
C TRP A 207 -6.13 -2.14 -13.72
N ALA A 208 -5.39 -1.06 -14.02
CA ALA A 208 -5.46 0.20 -13.30
C ALA A 208 -6.61 1.07 -13.82
N VAL A 209 -7.42 1.59 -12.89
CA VAL A 209 -8.56 2.47 -13.22
C VAL A 209 -8.07 3.87 -13.54
N ILE A 210 -7.10 4.35 -12.76
CA ILE A 210 -6.51 5.67 -12.91
C ILE A 210 -5.06 5.44 -13.31
N ARG A 211 -4.67 6.02 -14.44
CA ARG A 211 -3.32 6.01 -14.98
C ARG A 211 -2.88 7.44 -15.12
N ARG A 212 -1.68 7.75 -14.68
CA ARG A 212 -1.15 9.10 -14.74
C ARG A 212 0.34 9.02 -14.97
N LEU A 213 0.82 9.81 -15.90
CA LEU A 213 2.22 10.03 -16.15
C LEU A 213 2.57 11.45 -15.74
N GLU A 214 3.66 11.62 -15.03
CA GLU A 214 4.11 12.93 -14.58
C GLU A 214 5.61 13.04 -14.77
N ILE A 215 6.03 14.05 -15.51
CA ILE A 215 7.41 14.51 -15.57
C ILE A 215 7.50 15.63 -14.53
N GLN A 216 8.45 15.54 -13.61
CA GLN A 216 8.72 16.57 -12.62
C GLN A 216 10.22 16.79 -12.47
N PRO A 217 10.65 17.87 -11.82
CA PRO A 217 12.08 18.09 -11.62
C PRO A 217 12.73 16.94 -10.86
N GLY A 218 13.70 16.29 -11.49
CA GLY A 218 14.43 15.16 -10.92
C GLY A 218 13.88 13.76 -11.29
N GLU A 219 12.65 13.63 -11.79
CA GLU A 219 12.00 12.32 -11.94
C GLU A 219 10.93 12.26 -13.04
N VAL A 220 10.79 11.10 -13.68
CA VAL A 220 9.63 10.72 -14.51
C VAL A 220 8.86 9.61 -13.81
N MET A 221 7.56 9.78 -13.64
CA MET A 221 6.74 8.95 -12.76
C MET A 221 5.52 8.38 -13.47
N LEU A 222 5.28 7.08 -13.30
CA LEU A 222 4.05 6.41 -13.67
C LEU A 222 3.25 6.08 -12.40
N TYR A 223 2.02 6.57 -12.33
CA TYR A 223 1.06 6.25 -11.29
C TYR A 223 -0.07 5.38 -11.84
N LEU A 224 -0.23 4.23 -11.21
CA LEU A 224 -1.30 3.28 -11.50
C LEU A 224 -2.12 3.10 -10.22
N HIS A 225 -3.33 3.64 -10.18
CA HIS A 225 -4.18 3.63 -9.00
C HIS A 225 -5.49 2.88 -9.24
N ARG A 226 -5.92 2.17 -8.19
CA ARG A 226 -7.13 1.35 -8.12
C ARG A 226 -7.10 0.21 -9.15
N SER A 227 -7.82 -0.87 -8.89
CA SER A 227 -7.89 -1.97 -9.86
C SER A 227 -9.25 -2.57 -10.00
N HIS A 228 -9.49 -3.06 -11.21
CA HIS A 228 -10.59 -3.96 -11.53
C HIS A 228 -10.28 -5.42 -11.16
N LYS A 229 -8.99 -5.79 -10.96
CA LYS A 229 -8.55 -7.17 -10.70
C LYS A 229 -8.41 -7.44 -9.20
N ILE A 230 -8.97 -8.58 -8.78
CA ILE A 230 -9.25 -8.90 -7.38
C ILE A 230 -8.12 -9.72 -6.71
N ALA A 231 -7.24 -10.41 -7.45
CA ALA A 231 -6.31 -11.37 -6.83
C ALA A 231 -5.09 -11.83 -7.65
N SER A 232 -4.84 -11.34 -8.87
CA SER A 232 -3.68 -11.79 -9.67
C SER A 232 -2.45 -10.92 -9.42
N SER A 233 -1.26 -11.41 -9.75
CA SER A 233 -0.04 -10.59 -9.83
C SER A 233 -0.35 -9.35 -10.67
N LEU A 234 -0.54 -8.20 -10.00
CA LEU A 234 -0.93 -6.94 -10.64
C LEU A 234 0.10 -6.52 -11.68
N ILE A 235 1.35 -6.88 -11.43
CA ILE A 235 2.50 -6.50 -12.24
C ILE A 235 3.04 -7.79 -12.83
N ASP A 236 2.96 -7.88 -14.15
CA ASP A 236 3.65 -8.89 -14.92
C ASP A 236 5.12 -8.43 -15.13
N PRO A 237 6.13 -9.31 -14.98
CA PRO A 237 7.53 -8.91 -15.16
C PRO A 237 7.82 -8.30 -16.54
N SER A 238 7.16 -8.79 -17.61
CA SER A 238 7.37 -8.25 -18.96
C SER A 238 6.77 -6.85 -19.11
N ALA A 239 5.58 -6.62 -18.52
CA ALA A 239 4.97 -5.30 -18.47
C ALA A 239 5.85 -4.30 -17.71
N LEU A 240 6.47 -4.72 -16.60
CA LEU A 240 7.37 -3.86 -15.84
C LEU A 240 8.59 -3.45 -16.66
N GLN A 241 9.21 -4.37 -17.41
CA GLN A 241 10.32 -4.02 -18.30
C GLN A 241 9.90 -2.99 -19.35
N ILE A 242 8.74 -3.22 -20.00
CA ILE A 242 8.16 -2.28 -20.97
C ILE A 242 7.93 -0.90 -20.36
N TRP A 243 7.47 -0.84 -19.10
CA TRP A 243 7.30 0.43 -18.39
C TRP A 243 8.63 1.11 -18.12
N LEU A 244 9.64 0.38 -17.65
CA LEU A 244 10.97 0.94 -17.37
C LEU A 244 11.63 1.46 -18.64
N ASP A 245 11.54 0.73 -19.74
CA ASP A 245 12.09 1.17 -21.04
C ASP A 245 11.36 2.41 -21.56
N SER A 246 10.02 2.42 -21.48
CA SER A 246 9.23 3.58 -21.90
C SER A 246 9.48 4.81 -21.02
N LEU A 247 9.60 4.65 -19.70
CA LEU A 247 9.98 5.74 -18.79
C LEU A 247 11.38 6.25 -19.10
N THR A 248 12.31 5.37 -19.46
CA THR A 248 13.69 5.72 -19.81
C THR A 248 13.75 6.51 -21.10
N ASN A 249 12.97 6.10 -22.11
CA ASN A 249 12.82 6.86 -23.35
C ASN A 249 12.25 8.27 -23.08
N LEU A 250 11.23 8.38 -22.22
CA LEU A 250 10.67 9.68 -21.84
C LEU A 250 11.69 10.55 -21.10
N ALA A 251 12.46 9.97 -20.17
CA ALA A 251 13.50 10.69 -19.46
C ALA A 251 14.58 11.20 -20.43
N HIS A 252 15.09 10.34 -21.32
CA HIS A 252 16.06 10.76 -22.33
C HIS A 252 15.52 11.85 -23.25
N ALA A 253 14.31 11.70 -23.76
CA ALA A 253 13.70 12.69 -24.65
C ALA A 253 13.47 14.03 -23.93
N ALA A 254 13.08 14.01 -22.66
CA ALA A 254 12.92 15.21 -21.84
C ALA A 254 14.27 15.90 -21.56
N GLU A 255 15.33 15.13 -21.32
CA GLU A 255 16.66 15.66 -21.04
C GLU A 255 17.37 16.22 -22.27
N ASN A 256 17.02 15.71 -23.46
CA ASN A 256 17.52 16.22 -24.73
C ASN A 256 16.82 17.50 -25.19
N GLN A 257 15.76 17.94 -24.51
CA GLN A 257 15.15 19.24 -24.79
C GLN A 257 16.03 20.38 -24.27
N PRO A 258 15.98 21.56 -24.91
CA PRO A 258 16.57 22.76 -24.32
C PRO A 258 16.01 23.01 -22.92
N ALA A 259 16.82 23.62 -22.05
CA ALA A 259 16.39 23.95 -20.71
C ALA A 259 15.10 24.80 -20.75
N PRO A 260 14.11 24.51 -19.89
CA PRO A 260 12.88 25.29 -19.83
C PRO A 260 13.19 26.74 -19.44
N GLN A 261 12.37 27.69 -19.90
CA GLN A 261 12.50 29.09 -19.51
C GLN A 261 12.36 29.28 -18.00
N LYS A 262 11.52 28.45 -17.37
CA LYS A 262 11.32 28.42 -15.92
C LYS A 262 11.88 27.13 -15.35
N VAL A 263 13.10 27.20 -14.81
CA VAL A 263 13.73 26.08 -14.09
C VAL A 263 13.02 25.87 -12.75
N LEU A 264 12.37 24.73 -12.59
CA LEU A 264 11.76 24.31 -11.33
C LEU A 264 12.76 23.49 -10.51
N GLN A 265 12.72 23.66 -9.19
CA GLN A 265 13.52 22.84 -8.28
C GLN A 265 12.80 21.53 -7.94
N PRO A 266 13.55 20.44 -7.65
CA PRO A 266 12.99 19.21 -7.11
C PRO A 266 12.19 19.51 -5.85
N GLN A 267 10.87 19.35 -5.94
CA GLN A 267 10.02 19.47 -4.77
C GLN A 267 10.08 18.15 -4.01
N VAL A 268 10.71 18.15 -2.83
CA VAL A 268 10.57 17.03 -1.90
C VAL A 268 9.12 17.05 -1.43
N ASP A 269 8.31 16.21 -2.06
CA ASP A 269 6.89 16.14 -1.85
C ASP A 269 6.62 15.92 -0.34
N GLY A 270 6.04 16.91 0.35
CA GLY A 270 5.81 16.84 1.81
C GLY A 270 4.95 15.63 2.22
N THR A 271 4.21 15.10 1.24
CA THR A 271 3.49 13.83 1.29
C THR A 271 4.43 12.63 1.52
N ARG A 272 5.61 12.57 0.90
CA ARG A 272 6.62 11.49 1.05
C ARG A 272 7.16 11.44 2.48
N GLN A 273 7.57 12.59 3.01
CA GLN A 273 8.12 12.66 4.37
C GLN A 273 7.05 12.40 5.44
N SER A 274 5.84 12.93 5.26
CA SER A 274 4.71 12.66 6.15
C SER A 274 4.32 11.18 6.15
N ARG A 275 4.22 10.57 4.97
CA ARG A 275 3.93 9.14 4.81
C ARG A 275 4.99 8.25 5.44
N GLN A 276 6.26 8.61 5.30
CA GLN A 276 7.38 7.88 5.91
C GLN A 276 7.44 8.03 7.44
N ARG A 277 7.01 9.17 7.99
CA ARG A 277 6.84 9.33 9.44
C ARG A 277 5.69 8.46 9.94
N MET A 278 4.54 8.50 9.26
CA MET A 278 3.38 7.72 9.63
C MET A 278 3.63 6.21 9.52
N SER A 279 4.44 5.77 8.54
CA SER A 279 4.85 4.36 8.42
C SER A 279 5.65 3.86 9.61
N LYS A 280 6.45 4.73 10.25
CA LYS A 280 7.25 4.35 11.43
C LYS A 280 6.40 4.23 12.69
N ALA A 281 5.35 5.04 12.83
CA ALA A 281 4.45 5.01 13.99
C ALA A 281 3.46 3.85 13.97
N LEU A 282 2.99 3.48 12.77
CA LEU A 282 1.96 2.46 12.55
C LEU A 282 2.23 1.08 13.19
N PRO A 283 3.45 0.49 13.15
CA PRO A 283 3.72 -0.78 13.82
C PRO A 283 3.53 -0.70 15.33
N TYR A 284 3.85 0.44 15.97
CA TYR A 284 3.63 0.62 17.41
C TYR A 284 2.15 0.69 17.76
N VAL A 285 1.34 1.38 16.95
CA VAL A 285 -0.12 1.43 17.13
C VAL A 285 -0.72 0.03 17.04
N ILE A 286 -0.24 -0.79 16.10
CA ILE A 286 -0.74 -2.15 15.92
C ILE A 286 -0.27 -3.07 17.04
N ALA A 287 0.99 -2.96 17.46
CA ALA A 287 1.47 -3.69 18.63
C ALA A 287 0.64 -3.33 19.88
N PHE A 288 0.30 -2.06 20.07
CA PHE A 288 -0.60 -1.62 21.13
C PHE A 288 -2.01 -2.22 21.01
N LEU A 289 -2.61 -2.24 19.82
CA LEU A 289 -3.95 -2.82 19.62
C LEU A 289 -3.98 -4.35 19.75
N VAL A 290 -2.96 -5.05 19.25
CA VAL A 290 -2.93 -6.51 19.19
C VAL A 290 -2.40 -7.13 20.48
N ILE A 291 -1.50 -6.45 21.19
CA ILE A 291 -0.85 -6.96 22.40
C ILE A 291 -1.30 -6.13 23.61
N GLY A 292 -1.17 -4.80 23.52
CA GLY A 292 -1.47 -3.90 24.63
C GLY A 292 -2.94 -3.94 25.07
N MET A 293 -3.89 -3.88 24.13
CA MET A 293 -5.32 -3.86 24.44
C MET A 293 -5.83 -5.17 25.06
N PRO A 294 -5.48 -6.37 24.55
CA PRO A 294 -5.80 -7.62 25.24
C PRO A 294 -5.19 -7.69 26.65
N LEU A 295 -3.91 -7.32 26.82
CA LEU A 295 -3.28 -7.29 28.14
C LEU A 295 -3.99 -6.33 29.09
N PHE A 296 -4.44 -5.18 28.59
CA PHE A 296 -5.21 -4.21 29.36
C PHE A 296 -6.55 -4.76 29.84
N PHE A 297 -7.31 -5.44 28.97
CA PHE A 297 -8.56 -6.08 29.37
C PHE A 297 -8.35 -7.24 30.34
N ILE A 298 -7.29 -8.04 30.15
CA ILE A 298 -6.91 -9.08 31.11
C ILE A 298 -6.63 -8.44 32.47
N GLY A 299 -5.88 -7.33 32.51
CA GLY A 299 -5.61 -6.56 33.73
C GLY A 299 -6.88 -6.05 34.43
N ILE A 300 -7.81 -5.45 33.67
CA ILE A 300 -9.11 -5.00 34.22
C ILE A 300 -9.89 -6.18 34.80
N GLY A 301 -9.98 -7.28 34.06
CA GLY A 301 -10.69 -8.47 34.52
C GLY A 301 -10.06 -9.05 35.79
N LEU A 302 -8.73 -9.03 35.90
CA LEU A 302 -8.00 -9.48 37.08
C LEU A 302 -8.28 -8.58 38.30
N VAL A 303 -8.30 -7.26 38.12
CA VAL A 303 -8.69 -6.31 39.18
C VAL A 303 -10.15 -6.51 39.60
N ALA A 304 -11.08 -6.66 38.65
CA ALA A 304 -12.49 -6.90 38.96
C ALA A 304 -12.68 -8.22 39.71
N TYR A 305 -11.99 -9.28 39.28
CA TYR A 305 -11.98 -10.57 39.95
C TYR A 305 -11.47 -10.46 41.39
N LEU A 306 -10.34 -9.77 41.61
CA LEU A 306 -9.80 -9.54 42.95
C LEU A 306 -10.78 -8.77 43.85
N LEU A 307 -11.40 -7.72 43.34
CA LEU A 307 -12.41 -6.94 44.09
C LEU A 307 -13.62 -7.77 44.50
N VAL A 308 -14.07 -8.70 43.65
CA VAL A 308 -15.16 -9.63 43.99
C VAL A 308 -14.70 -10.68 44.99
N SER A 309 -13.47 -11.20 44.86
CA SER A 309 -12.94 -12.24 45.77
C SER A 309 -12.62 -11.75 47.19
N LEU A 310 -12.39 -10.45 47.35
CA LEU A 310 -12.07 -9.82 48.63
C LEU A 310 -13.31 -9.38 49.44
N ASN A 311 -14.48 -9.34 48.80
CA ASN A 311 -15.78 -9.07 49.44
C ASN A 311 -16.45 -10.38 49.88
#